data_AF-A0A532B355-F1
#
_entry.id   AF-A0A532B355-F1
#
_cell.length_a   1.000
_cell.length_b   1.000
_cell.length_c   1.000
_cell.angle_alpha   90.00
_cell.angle_beta   90.00
_cell.angle_gamma   90.00
#
_symmetry.space_group_name_H-M   'P 1'
#
loop_
_entity.id
_entity.type
_entity.pdbx_description
1 polymer ?
#
loop_
_entity_poly.entity_id
_entity_poly.type
_entity_poly.pdbx_seq_one_letter_code
_entity_poly.pdbx_strand_id
1 'polypeptide(L)' 'MASEFYEVLDPRFSRLFNGNAQVDRLFTGCRWAEGPAWFAAGRYLVWSDIPNNRMLRYDEIDGSVSVFHQPSGNSNGNT' A
#
# COMPACT_ATOMS: atom_id res chain seq x y z
N MET A 1 2.19 9.53 18.58
CA MET A 1 3.10 8.43 18.99
C MET A 1 2.59 7.14 18.36
N ALA A 2 3.41 6.11 18.09
CA ALA A 2 2.91 4.89 17.42
C ALA A 2 1.70 4.23 18.11
N SER A 3 1.52 4.45 19.42
CA SER A 3 0.34 4.03 20.18
C SER A 3 -1.00 4.55 19.63
N GLU A 4 -1.01 5.59 18.79
CA GLU A 4 -2.22 6.10 18.14
C GLU A 4 -2.64 5.29 16.91
N PHE A 5 -1.71 4.53 16.32
CA PHE A 5 -1.96 3.75 15.11
C PHE A 5 -2.14 2.25 15.36
N TYR A 6 -1.76 1.77 16.54
CA TYR A 6 -1.77 0.35 16.88
C TYR A 6 -2.57 0.08 18.15
N GLU A 7 -3.48 -0.89 18.07
CA GLU A 7 -4.06 -1.54 19.24
C GLU A 7 -3.29 -2.84 19.54
N VAL A 8 -2.75 -2.95 20.75
CA VAL A 8 -1.97 -4.14 21.16
C VAL A 8 -2.88 -5.11 21.91
N LEU A 9 -3.34 -6.15 21.22
CA LEU A 9 -4.15 -7.22 21.82
C LEU A 9 -3.30 -8.30 22.53
N ASP A 10 -2.09 -8.54 22.04
CA ASP A 10 -1.12 -9.47 22.62
C ASP A 10 0.20 -8.74 22.91
N PRO A 11 0.74 -8.79 24.15
CA PRO A 11 1.98 -8.10 24.52
C PRO A 11 3.19 -8.41 23.64
N ARG A 12 3.21 -9.56 22.94
CA ARG A 12 4.29 -9.93 22.01
C ARG A 12 4.34 -9.01 20.80
N PHE A 13 3.21 -8.40 20.39
CA PHE A 13 3.13 -7.51 19.24
C PHE A 13 3.88 -6.19 19.45
N SER A 14 4.02 -5.71 20.69
CA SER A 14 4.73 -4.47 21.03
C SER A 14 6.20 -4.43 20.58
N ARG A 15 6.78 -5.59 20.25
CA ARG A 15 8.16 -5.72 19.77
C ARG A 15 8.28 -5.71 18.24
N LEU A 16 7.15 -5.69 17.51
CA LEU A 16 7.11 -5.84 16.06
C LEU A 16 6.92 -4.52 15.30
N PHE A 17 6.71 -3.41 16.00
CA PHE A 17 6.62 -2.09 15.39
C PHE A 17 7.58 -1.10 16.07
N ASN A 18 8.00 -0.09 15.32
CA ASN A 18 8.81 0.99 15.86
C ASN A 18 7.90 2.02 16.55
N GLY A 19 8.09 2.23 17.85
CA GLY A 19 7.29 3.16 18.66
C GLY A 19 7.32 4.62 18.20
N ASN A 20 8.34 5.00 17.41
CA ASN A 20 8.53 6.33 16.86
C ASN A 20 8.08 6.46 15.40
N ALA A 21 7.73 5.35 14.73
CA ALA A 21 7.22 5.40 13.37
C ALA A 21 5.76 5.89 13.34
N GLN A 22 5.39 6.56 12.25
CA GLN A 22 4.02 6.99 11.98
C GLN A 22 3.48 6.20 10.78
N VAL A 23 2.16 6.08 10.70
CA VAL A 23 1.49 5.49 9.53
C VAL A 23 1.19 6.60 8.53
N ASP A 24 1.81 6.52 7.35
CA ASP A 24 1.61 7.46 6.27
C ASP A 24 0.51 6.98 5.31
N ARG A 25 -0.39 7.89 4.92
CA ARG A 25 -1.37 7.64 3.86
C ARG A 25 -0.79 8.07 2.52
N LEU A 26 -0.19 7.12 1.81
CA LEU A 26 0.46 7.35 0.51
C LEU A 26 -0.51 7.79 -0.60
N PHE A 27 -1.78 7.36 -0.56
CA PHE A 27 -2.74 7.66 -1.62
C PHE A 27 -4.19 7.66 -1.13
N THR A 28 -5.02 8.46 -1.81
CA THR A 28 -6.49 8.45 -1.73
C THR A 28 -7.08 8.50 -3.15
N GLY A 29 -8.35 8.13 -3.32
CA GLY A 29 -9.01 8.17 -4.63
C GLY A 29 -9.13 6.82 -5.33
N CYS A 30 -8.82 5.72 -4.65
CA CYS A 30 -9.28 4.39 -5.06
C CYS A 30 -10.75 4.21 -4.68
N ARG A 31 -11.49 3.43 -5.48
CA ARG A 31 -12.80 2.92 -5.06
C ARG A 31 -12.62 1.66 -4.20
N TRP A 32 -11.64 0.82 -4.51
CA TRP A 32 -11.24 -0.31 -3.69
C TRP A 32 -9.78 -0.67 -3.97
N ALA A 33 -8.89 -0.36 -3.02
CA ALA A 33 -7.47 -0.68 -3.13
C ALA A 33 -7.20 -2.10 -2.59
N GLU A 34 -6.61 -2.96 -3.41
CA GLU A 34 -6.35 -4.37 -3.06
C GLU A 34 -5.09 -4.92 -3.72
N GLY A 35 -4.62 -6.07 -3.23
CA GLY A 35 -3.50 -6.81 -3.81
C GLY A 35 -2.19 -6.00 -3.88
N PRO A 36 -1.72 -5.37 -2.79
CA PRO A 36 -0.42 -4.70 -2.80
C PRO A 36 0.72 -5.70 -3.07
N ALA A 37 1.63 -5.37 -3.99
CA ALA A 37 2.84 -6.14 -4.26
C ALA A 37 4.05 -5.22 -4.46
N TRP A 38 5.13 -5.50 -3.75
CA TRP A 38 6.38 -4.73 -3.82
C TRP A 38 7.33 -5.31 -4.87
N PHE A 39 7.82 -4.47 -5.78
CA PHE A 39 8.85 -4.86 -6.75
C PHE A 39 10.20 -4.22 -6.38
N ALA A 40 11.02 -4.97 -5.65
CA ALA A 40 12.27 -4.45 -5.08
C ALA A 40 13.27 -3.94 -6.12
N ALA A 41 13.41 -4.62 -7.26
CA ALA A 41 14.36 -4.21 -8.30
C ALA A 41 13.99 -2.86 -8.94
N GLY A 42 12.70 -2.52 -8.99
CA GLY A 42 12.21 -1.25 -9.52
C GLY A 42 11.83 -0.23 -8.44
N ARG A 43 11.92 -0.59 -7.15
CA ARG A 43 11.61 0.28 -6.01
C ARG A 43 10.20 0.89 -6.07
N TYR A 44 9.21 0.08 -6.39
CA TYR A 44 7.83 0.55 -6.42
C TYR A 44 6.84 -0.49 -5.86
N LEU A 45 5.74 0.03 -5.33
CA LEU A 45 4.58 -0.73 -4.88
C LEU A 45 3.50 -0.65 -5.95
N VAL A 46 2.94 -1.79 -6.36
CA VAL A 46 1.72 -1.83 -7.20
C VAL A 46 0.53 -2.32 -6.39
N TRP A 47 -0.67 -1.86 -6.74
CA TRP A 47 -1.94 -2.38 -6.22
C TRP A 47 -3.06 -2.18 -7.25
N SER A 48 -4.16 -2.90 -7.09
CA SER A 48 -5.34 -2.78 -7.93
C SER A 48 -6.35 -1.80 -7.33
N ASP A 49 -6.90 -0.92 -8.17
CA ASP A 49 -8.11 -0.13 -7.88
C ASP A 49 -9.29 -0.80 -8.60
N ILE A 50 -9.78 -1.91 -8.03
CA ILE A 50 -10.50 -2.97 -8.76
C ILE A 50 -11.70 -2.42 -9.54
N PRO A 51 -12.65 -1.68 -8.94
CA PRO A 51 -13.84 -1.19 -9.65
C PRO A 51 -13.55 -0.13 -10.71
N ASN A 52 -12.37 0.52 -10.66
CA ASN A 52 -11.95 1.51 -11.65
C ASN A 52 -11.12 0.88 -12.79
N ASN A 53 -10.99 -0.45 -12.82
CA ASN A 53 -10.32 -1.22 -13.87
C ASN A 53 -8.90 -0.71 -14.19
N ARG A 54 -8.15 -0.34 -13.14
CA ARG A 54 -6.76 0.13 -13.25
C ARG A 54 -5.90 -0.46 -12.15
N MET A 55 -4.61 -0.58 -12.42
CA MET A 55 -3.56 -0.76 -11.43
C MET A 55 -2.82 0.54 -11.23
N LEU A 56 -2.45 0.82 -9.98
CA LEU A 56 -1.67 1.98 -9.59
C LEU A 56 -0.27 1.55 -9.16
N ARG A 57 0.68 2.48 -9.26
CA ARG A 57 2.06 2.33 -8.79
C ARG A 57 2.42 3.52 -7.93
N TYR A 58 2.99 3.26 -6.75
CA TYR A 58 3.70 4.21 -5.92
C TYR A 58 5.20 4.03 -6.15
N ASP A 59 5.88 5.09 -6.59
CA ASP A 59 7.33 5.12 -6.78
C ASP A 59 8.01 5.60 -5.50
N GLU A 60 8.90 4.78 -4.94
CA GLU A 60 9.60 5.11 -3.68
C GLU A 60 10.60 6.26 -3.86
N ILE A 61 11.09 6.52 -5.08
CA ILE A 61 12.15 7.49 -5.33
C ILE A 61 11.63 8.92 -5.18
N ASP A 62 10.44 9.20 -5.71
CA ASP A 62 9.84 10.54 -5.70
C ASP A 62 8.51 10.63 -4.93
N GLY A 63 7.98 9.50 -4.45
CA GLY A 63 6.74 9.43 -3.72
C GLY A 63 5.48 9.60 -4.58
N SER A 64 5.61 9.59 -5.90
CA SER A 64 4.48 9.80 -6.82
C SER A 64 3.61 8.55 -6.94
N VAL A 65 2.32 8.76 -7.19
CA VAL A 65 1.38 7.70 -7.55
C VAL A 65 0.89 7.92 -8.96
N SER A 66 0.97 6.87 -9.79
CA SER A 66 0.59 6.90 -11.21
C SER A 66 -0.17 5.64 -11.61
N VAL A 67 -0.88 5.70 -12.75
CA VAL A 67 -1.48 4.50 -13.35
C VAL A 67 -0.37 3.62 -13.91
N PHE A 68 -0.32 2.38 -13.44
CA PHE A 68 0.60 1.36 -13.92
C PHE A 68 0.05 0.63 -15.15
N HIS A 69 -1.24 0.27 -15.11
CA HIS A 69 -1.90 -0.48 -16.17
C HIS A 69 -3.40 -0.20 -16.19
N GLN A 70 -3.96 0.15 -17.36
CA GLN A 70 -5.38 0.39 -17.56
C GLN A 70 -5.74 0.19 -19.04
N PRO A 71 -6.76 -0.64 -19.38
CA PRO A 71 -7.58 -1.45 -18.48
C PRO A 71 -6.77 -2.61 -17.86
N SER A 72 -7.00 -2.92 -16.58
CA SER A 72 -6.32 -4.03 -15.90
C SER A 72 -7.10 -5.35 -15.87
N GLY A 73 -8.32 -5.36 -16.41
CA GLY A 73 -9.23 -6.51 -16.35
C GLY A 73 -9.81 -6.77 -14.95
N ASN A 74 -9.86 -5.73 -14.09
CA ASN A 74 -10.31 -5.83 -12.69
C ASN A 74 -9.52 -6.91 -11.89
N SER A 75 -8.20 -6.99 -12.08
CA SER A 75 -7.34 -7.96 -11.41
C SER A 75 -7.46 -7.91 -9.87
N ASN A 76 -7.71 -9.06 -9.26
CA ASN A 76 -7.74 -9.24 -7.81
C ASN A 76 -6.47 -9.97 -7.35
N GLY A 77 -5.56 -9.25 -6.68
CA GLY A 77 -4.24 -9.75 -6.30
C GLY A 77 -3.16 -9.52 -7.36
N ASN A 78 -1.90 -9.45 -6.92
CA ASN A 78 -0.70 -9.20 -7.75
C ASN A 78 0.49 -10.10 -7.36
N THR A 79 0.22 -11.26 -6.74
CA THR A 79 1.22 -12.25 -6.28
C THR A 79 1.48 -13.35 -7.30
#